data_AF-A0A067CYY2-F1
#
_entry.id   AF-A0A067CYY2-F1
#
_cell.length_a   1.000
_cell.length_b   1.000
_cell.length_c   1.000
_cell.angle_alpha   90.00
_cell.angle_beta   90.00
_cell.angle_gamma   90.00
#
_symmetry.space_group_name_H-M   'P 1'
#
loop_
_entity.id
_entity.type
_entity.pdbx_description
1 polymer ?
#
loop_
_entity_poly.entity_id
_entity_poly.type
_entity_poly.pdbx_seq_one_letter_code
_entity_poly.pdbx_strand_id
1 'polypeptide(L)'
;MVKSGESTSRVLLILCNLAASNEGRSAILDANGVSILVGMLKESGSDSEATRENCVAALFALGHGNLRFKGLAKEARAAEVLREVEERGSQRAKEKAKRILGMLKGREDDDEDVDWEGVLDSGGPTRSRYRVGMTGYGSNSTNF
;
A
#
# COMPACT_ATOMS: atom_id res chain seq x y z
N MET A 1 -33.29 8.25 -19.07
CA MET A 1 -33.07 7.66 -17.73
C MET A 1 -31.69 7.03 -17.76
N VAL A 2 -30.74 7.52 -16.96
CA VAL A 2 -29.38 6.94 -16.90
C VAL A 2 -29.49 5.57 -16.24
N LYS A 3 -28.85 4.54 -16.81
CA LYS A 3 -28.86 3.20 -16.20
C LYS A 3 -28.12 3.27 -14.86
N SER A 4 -28.65 2.62 -13.82
CA SER A 4 -28.11 2.69 -12.44
C SER A 4 -26.60 2.40 -12.36
N GLY A 5 -26.09 1.44 -13.12
CA GLY A 5 -24.65 1.12 -13.15
C GLY A 5 -23.77 2.19 -13.83
N GLU A 6 -24.32 2.95 -14.78
CA GLU A 6 -23.61 4.03 -15.45
C GLU A 6 -23.43 5.22 -14.52
N SER A 7 -24.44 5.55 -13.70
CA SER A 7 -24.30 6.53 -12.62
C SER A 7 -23.29 6.11 -11.57
N THR A 8 -23.29 4.85 -11.13
CA THR A 8 -22.32 4.34 -10.16
C THR A 8 -20.89 4.46 -10.67
N SER A 9 -20.64 4.06 -11.92
CA SER A 9 -19.32 4.18 -12.54
C SER A 9 -18.83 5.64 -12.58
N ARG A 10 -19.71 6.59 -12.90
CA ARG A 10 -19.38 8.02 -12.90
C ARG A 10 -19.06 8.55 -11.51
N VAL A 11 -19.82 8.16 -10.48
CA VAL A 11 -19.55 8.55 -9.09
C VAL A 11 -18.19 8.01 -8.64
N LEU A 12 -17.87 6.75 -8.94
CA LEU A 12 -16.57 6.16 -8.60
C LEU A 12 -15.41 6.90 -9.27
N LEU A 13 -15.56 7.33 -10.52
CA LEU A 13 -14.55 8.15 -11.20
C LEU A 13 -14.34 9.52 -10.52
N ILE A 14 -15.42 10.16 -10.07
CA ILE A 14 -15.32 11.42 -9.31
C ILE A 14 -14.58 11.18 -7.99
N LEU A 15 -14.87 10.08 -7.28
CA LEU A 15 -14.16 9.71 -6.06
C LEU A 15 -12.67 9.46 -6.32
N CYS A 16 -12.30 8.79 -7.41
CA CYS A 16 -10.90 8.62 -7.81
C CYS A 16 -10.19 9.97 -8.00
N ASN A 17 -10.84 10.92 -8.65
CA ASN A 17 -10.27 12.26 -8.87
C ASN A 17 -10.11 13.04 -7.56
N LEU A 18 -11.09 12.97 -6.66
CA LEU A 18 -10.98 13.58 -5.32
C LEU A 18 -9.84 12.95 -4.51
N ALA A 19 -9.69 11.63 -4.59
CA ALA A 19 -8.62 10.88 -3.93
C ALA A 19 -7.21 11.18 -4.48
N ALA A 20 -7.07 11.96 -5.56
CA ALA A 20 -5.77 12.46 -6.01
C ALA A 20 -5.19 13.55 -5.08
N SER A 21 -6.02 14.15 -4.21
CA SER A 21 -5.61 15.18 -3.24
C SER A 21 -5.61 14.64 -1.80
N ASN A 22 -4.76 15.19 -0.93
CA ASN A 22 -4.72 14.81 0.49
C ASN A 22 -6.05 15.09 1.21
N GLU A 23 -6.65 16.24 0.93
CA GLU A 23 -7.93 16.66 1.51
C GLU A 23 -9.06 15.75 1.04
N GLY A 24 -9.15 15.49 -0.28
CA GLY A 24 -10.16 14.59 -0.83
C GLY A 24 -10.02 13.15 -0.31
N ARG A 25 -8.79 12.63 -0.17
CA ARG A 25 -8.58 11.33 0.51
C ARG A 25 -9.07 11.35 1.94
N SER A 26 -8.74 12.38 2.70
CA SER A 26 -9.16 12.50 4.10
C SER A 26 -10.68 12.52 4.20
N ALA A 27 -11.36 13.35 3.40
CA ALA A 27 -12.81 13.45 3.37
C ALA A 27 -13.48 12.11 2.99
N ILE A 28 -12.97 11.39 1.99
CA ILE A 28 -13.53 10.09 1.59
C ILE A 28 -13.35 9.05 2.70
N LEU A 29 -12.19 9.02 3.35
CA LEU A 29 -11.91 8.11 4.45
C LEU A 29 -12.78 8.44 5.69
N ASP A 30 -13.01 9.72 5.99
CA ASP A 30 -13.89 10.16 7.09
C ASP A 30 -15.36 9.81 6.80
N ALA A 31 -15.75 9.80 5.52
CA ALA A 31 -17.06 9.35 5.06
C ALA A 31 -17.21 7.81 4.99
N ASN A 32 -16.32 7.05 5.66
CA ASN A 32 -16.31 5.59 5.66
C ASN A 32 -16.18 4.96 4.24
N GLY A 33 -15.54 5.67 3.32
CA GLY A 33 -15.48 5.28 1.91
C GLY A 33 -14.86 3.90 1.67
N VAL A 34 -13.91 3.46 2.52
CA VAL A 34 -13.29 2.13 2.39
C VAL A 34 -14.31 1.02 2.61
N SER A 35 -15.10 1.10 3.69
CA SER A 35 -16.11 0.07 4.00
C SER A 35 -17.18 0.00 2.90
N ILE A 36 -17.63 1.16 2.40
CA ILE A 36 -18.60 1.24 1.32
C ILE A 36 -18.07 0.58 0.04
N LEU A 37 -16.86 0.95 -0.39
CA LEU A 37 -16.25 0.39 -1.61
C LEU A 37 -16.01 -1.12 -1.48
N VAL A 38 -15.60 -1.60 -0.31
CA VAL A 38 -15.42 -3.03 -0.04
C VAL A 38 -16.76 -3.77 -0.02
N GLY A 39 -17.80 -3.16 0.57
CA GLY A 39 -19.17 -3.69 0.55
C GLY A 39 -19.70 -3.84 -0.88
N MET A 40 -19.51 -2.82 -1.71
CA MET A 40 -19.86 -2.87 -3.13
C MET A 40 -19.15 -4.03 -3.85
N LEU A 41 -17.86 -4.26 -3.56
CA LEU A 41 -17.12 -5.39 -4.13
C LEU A 41 -17.67 -6.75 -3.67
N LYS A 42 -18.15 -6.89 -2.42
CA LYS A 42 -18.79 -8.13 -1.93
C LYS A 42 -20.15 -8.38 -2.56
N GLU A 43 -20.94 -7.32 -2.71
CA GLU A 43 -22.32 -7.39 -3.23
C GLU A 43 -22.37 -7.49 -4.76
N SER A 44 -21.25 -7.18 -5.44
CA SER A 44 -21.14 -7.12 -6.90
C SER A 44 -21.29 -8.45 -7.67
N GLY A 45 -21.88 -9.49 -7.07
CA GLY A 45 -22.28 -10.71 -7.76
C GLY A 45 -23.25 -10.48 -8.94
N SER A 46 -23.82 -9.27 -9.08
CA SER A 46 -24.69 -8.83 -10.18
C SER A 46 -24.25 -7.53 -10.88
N ASP A 47 -23.10 -6.93 -10.53
CA ASP A 47 -22.67 -5.64 -11.08
C ASP A 47 -21.79 -5.78 -12.34
N SER A 48 -21.76 -4.71 -13.15
CA SER A 48 -20.89 -4.62 -14.33
C SER A 48 -19.41 -4.73 -13.94
N GLU A 49 -18.62 -5.42 -14.75
CA GLU A 49 -17.16 -5.51 -14.62
C GLU A 49 -16.51 -4.13 -14.44
N ALA A 50 -17.04 -3.10 -15.11
CA ALA A 50 -16.61 -1.72 -14.99
C ALA A 50 -16.80 -1.13 -13.58
N THR A 51 -17.92 -1.43 -12.90
CA THR A 51 -18.17 -0.97 -11.53
C THR A 51 -17.11 -1.54 -10.59
N ARG A 52 -16.83 -2.84 -10.69
CA ARG A 52 -15.80 -3.51 -9.89
C ARG A 52 -14.40 -2.94 -10.16
N GLU A 53 -14.02 -2.76 -11.43
CA GLU A 53 -12.75 -2.10 -11.78
C GLU A 53 -12.64 -0.71 -11.15
N ASN A 54 -13.70 0.09 -11.21
CA ASN A 54 -13.73 1.44 -10.67
C ASN A 54 -13.67 1.45 -9.14
N CYS A 55 -14.33 0.52 -8.44
CA CYS A 55 -14.22 0.38 -6.99
C CYS A 55 -12.78 0.06 -6.57
N VAL A 56 -12.12 -0.87 -7.27
CA VAL A 56 -10.71 -1.23 -6.98
C VAL A 56 -9.78 -0.05 -7.28
N ALA A 57 -10.06 0.71 -8.35
CA ALA A 57 -9.30 1.93 -8.65
C ALA A 57 -9.44 2.99 -7.56
N ALA A 58 -10.64 3.20 -7.02
CA ALA A 58 -10.88 4.12 -5.91
C ALA A 58 -10.14 3.68 -4.65
N LEU A 59 -10.20 2.38 -4.29
CA LEU A 59 -9.45 1.83 -3.16
C LEU A 59 -7.94 2.01 -3.33
N PHE A 60 -7.41 1.80 -4.54
CA PHE A 60 -5.98 2.02 -4.82
C PHE A 60 -5.57 3.48 -4.65
N ALA A 61 -6.39 4.43 -5.11
CA ALA A 61 -6.13 5.86 -4.95
C ALA A 61 -6.12 6.29 -3.47
N LEU A 62 -7.05 5.75 -2.67
CA LEU A 62 -7.11 6.03 -1.23
C LEU A 62 -5.91 5.47 -0.46
N GLY A 63 -5.38 4.31 -0.87
CA GLY A 63 -4.27 3.65 -0.19
C GLY A 63 -2.88 4.25 -0.45
N HIS A 64 -2.72 5.07 -1.48
CA HIS A 64 -1.41 5.57 -1.88
C HIS A 64 -0.75 6.47 -0.81
N GLY A 65 0.22 5.94 -0.07
CA GLY A 65 0.96 6.69 0.96
C GLY A 65 0.13 7.03 2.20
N ASN A 66 -0.96 6.28 2.48
CA ASN A 66 -1.89 6.60 3.55
C ASN A 66 -2.01 5.46 4.57
N LEU A 67 -1.45 5.64 5.77
CA LEU A 67 -1.53 4.66 6.85
C LEU A 67 -2.96 4.51 7.42
N ARG A 68 -3.77 5.58 7.38
CA ARG A 68 -5.16 5.56 7.85
C ARG A 68 -6.00 4.61 7.01
N PHE A 69 -5.74 4.56 5.70
CA PHE A 69 -6.34 3.58 4.80
C PHE A 69 -6.02 2.14 5.22
N LYS A 70 -4.77 1.83 5.62
CA LYS A 70 -4.39 0.47 6.05
C LYS A 70 -5.25 -0.02 7.23
N GLY A 71 -5.45 0.83 8.23
CA GLY A 71 -6.30 0.52 9.39
C GLY A 71 -7.75 0.25 8.98
N LEU A 72 -8.35 1.17 8.21
CA LEU A 72 -9.73 1.06 7.75
C LEU A 72 -9.95 -0.14 6.82
N ALA A 73 -8.97 -0.47 5.97
CA ALA A 73 -9.02 -1.63 5.08
C ALA A 73 -8.93 -2.95 5.85
N LYS A 74 -8.14 -3.01 6.93
CA LYS A 74 -8.12 -4.16 7.85
C LYS A 74 -9.47 -4.34 8.54
N GLU A 75 -10.04 -3.26 9.06
CA GLU A 75 -11.37 -3.26 9.71
C GLU A 75 -12.48 -3.73 8.75
N ALA A 76 -12.44 -3.26 7.50
CA ALA A 76 -13.40 -3.66 6.46
C ALA A 76 -13.20 -5.10 5.93
N ARG A 77 -12.17 -5.83 6.40
CA ARG A 77 -11.73 -7.13 5.86
C ARG A 77 -11.47 -7.07 4.35
N ALA A 78 -10.85 -5.99 3.89
CA ALA A 78 -10.62 -5.75 2.47
C ALA A 78 -9.73 -6.84 1.82
N ALA A 79 -8.82 -7.45 2.58
CA ALA A 79 -7.88 -8.44 2.05
C ALA A 79 -8.57 -9.68 1.45
N GLU A 80 -9.62 -10.20 2.09
CA GLU A 80 -10.38 -11.36 1.60
C GLU A 80 -11.06 -11.05 0.27
N VAL A 81 -11.71 -9.89 0.19
CA VAL A 81 -12.41 -9.41 -1.02
C VAL A 81 -11.43 -9.14 -2.16
N LEU A 82 -10.29 -8.53 -1.85
CA LEU A 82 -9.27 -8.21 -2.85
C LEU A 82 -8.60 -9.46 -3.43
N ARG A 83 -8.49 -10.57 -2.68
CA ARG A 83 -8.03 -11.85 -3.22
C ARG A 83 -9.00 -12.41 -4.25
N GLU A 84 -10.31 -12.35 -3.98
CA GLU A 84 -11.31 -12.77 -4.97
C GLU A 84 -11.21 -11.94 -6.26
N VAL A 85 -11.01 -10.62 -6.13
CA VAL A 85 -10.77 -9.73 -7.26
C VAL A 85 -9.47 -10.09 -8.00
N GLU A 86 -8.40 -10.45 -7.30
CA GLU A 86 -7.14 -10.89 -7.92
C GLU A 86 -7.31 -12.19 -8.73
N GLU A 87 -8.19 -13.09 -8.30
CA GLU A 87 -8.47 -14.34 -9.02
C GLU A 87 -9.40 -14.12 -10.22
N ARG A 88 -10.48 -13.36 -10.03
CA ARG A 88 -11.64 -13.31 -10.95
C ARG A 88 -11.89 -11.97 -11.63
N GLY A 89 -11.16 -10.93 -11.26
CA GLY A 89 -11.30 -9.59 -11.83
C GLY A 89 -10.72 -9.46 -13.24
N SER A 90 -10.90 -8.28 -13.84
CA SER A 90 -10.21 -7.92 -15.08
C SER A 90 -8.70 -7.77 -14.84
N GLN A 91 -7.90 -7.77 -15.91
CA GLN A 91 -6.45 -7.55 -15.79
C GLN A 91 -6.11 -6.27 -15.01
N ARG A 92 -6.83 -5.16 -15.27
CA ARG A 92 -6.62 -3.88 -14.59
C ARG A 92 -7.02 -3.91 -13.12
N ALA A 93 -8.06 -4.67 -12.77
CA ALA A 93 -8.48 -4.85 -11.39
C ALA A 93 -7.47 -5.72 -10.62
N LYS A 94 -7.01 -6.82 -11.23
CA LYS A 94 -6.02 -7.74 -10.65
C LYS A 94 -4.72 -7.02 -10.27
N GLU A 95 -4.16 -6.25 -11.20
CA GLU A 95 -2.92 -5.51 -10.97
C GLU A 95 -3.03 -4.51 -9.80
N LYS A 96 -4.17 -3.81 -9.69
CA LYS A 96 -4.41 -2.88 -8.57
C LYS A 96 -4.67 -3.62 -7.26
N ALA A 97 -5.46 -4.69 -7.28
CA ALA A 97 -5.74 -5.51 -6.11
C ALA A 97 -4.44 -6.06 -5.50
N LYS A 98 -3.55 -6.60 -6.33
CA LYS A 98 -2.23 -7.10 -5.88
C LYS A 98 -1.39 -6.00 -5.22
N ARG A 99 -1.38 -4.79 -5.78
CA ARG A 99 -0.68 -3.65 -5.17
C ARG A 99 -1.29 -3.25 -3.82
N ILE A 100 -2.62 -3.21 -3.72
CA ILE A 100 -3.29 -2.91 -2.45
C ILE A 100 -2.96 -3.99 -1.41
N LEU A 101 -3.02 -5.27 -1.78
CA LEU A 101 -2.65 -6.38 -0.89
C LEU A 101 -1.20 -6.24 -0.38
N GLY A 102 -0.26 -5.83 -1.24
CA GLY A 102 1.10 -5.49 -0.83
C GLY A 102 1.16 -4.34 0.18
N MET A 103 0.37 -3.27 -0.01
CA MET A 103 0.27 -2.17 0.96
C MET A 103 -0.29 -2.63 2.32
N LEU A 104 -1.22 -3.59 2.32
CA LEU A 104 -1.85 -4.10 3.53
C LEU A 104 -0.96 -5.06 4.33
N LYS A 105 -0.04 -5.77 3.67
CA LYS A 105 1.00 -6.56 4.30
C LYS A 105 2.02 -5.67 5.03
N GLY A 106 2.55 -4.66 4.34
CA GLY A 106 3.62 -3.80 4.91
C GLY A 106 4.98 -4.49 4.89
N ARG A 107 6.05 -3.74 5.18
CA ARG A 107 7.45 -4.24 5.20
C ARG A 107 7.74 -5.32 6.26
N GLU A 108 6.78 -5.63 7.14
CA GLU A 108 6.93 -6.59 8.24
C GLU A 108 6.88 -8.06 7.77
N ASP A 109 6.57 -8.32 6.50
CA ASP A 109 6.64 -9.67 5.90
C ASP A 109 7.98 -9.92 5.16
N ASP A 110 8.90 -8.93 5.10
CA ASP A 110 10.27 -9.09 4.55
C ASP A 110 11.32 -9.32 5.66
N ASP A 111 10.89 -9.42 6.93
CA ASP A 111 11.69 -10.05 7.99
C ASP A 111 11.49 -11.58 7.87
N GLU A 112 11.82 -12.15 6.70
CA GLU A 112 12.17 -13.58 6.67
C GLU A 112 13.28 -13.75 7.69
N ASP A 113 13.05 -14.62 8.70
CA ASP A 113 13.95 -14.93 9.79
C ASP A 113 15.43 -14.92 9.34
N VAL A 114 16.11 -13.79 9.48
CA VAL A 114 17.55 -13.73 9.26
C VAL A 114 18.11 -14.57 10.39
N ASP A 115 18.55 -15.78 10.06
CA ASP A 115 19.24 -16.69 10.95
C ASP A 115 20.56 -16.04 11.41
N TRP A 116 20.44 -15.17 12.41
CA TRP A 116 21.57 -14.53 13.09
C TRP A 116 22.41 -15.55 13.87
N GLU A 117 21.90 -16.76 14.07
CA GLU A 117 22.58 -17.84 14.79
C GLU A 117 23.59 -18.56 13.87
N GLY A 118 23.22 -18.83 12.61
CA GLY A 118 24.13 -19.39 11.59
C GLY A 118 25.25 -18.42 11.14
N VAL A 119 25.03 -17.11 11.24
CA VAL A 119 26.03 -16.07 10.91
C VAL A 119 27.16 -15.99 11.94
N LEU A 120 26.90 -16.35 13.21
CA LEU A 120 27.93 -16.35 14.25
C LEU A 120 28.75 -17.64 14.26
N ASP A 121 28.18 -18.74 13.76
CA ASP A 121 28.83 -20.06 13.74
C ASP A 121 29.73 -20.28 12.50
N SER A 122 29.52 -19.49 11.45
CA SER A 122 30.36 -19.48 10.24
C SER A 122 31.46 -18.43 10.34
N GLY A 123 32.64 -18.87 10.79
CA GLY A 123 33.88 -18.10 10.91
C GLY A 123 34.06 -17.01 9.84
N GLY A 124 34.18 -15.77 10.32
CA GLY A 124 33.89 -14.57 9.54
C GLY A 124 34.73 -14.29 8.29
N PRO A 125 34.34 -13.28 7.50
CA PRO A 125 35.09 -12.88 6.33
C PRO A 125 36.30 -12.03 6.73
N THR A 126 37.48 -12.59 6.54
CA THR A 126 38.72 -11.81 6.45
C THR A 126 38.75 -11.00 5.15
N ARG A 127 39.07 -9.71 5.31
CA ARG A 127 39.69 -8.77 4.36
C ARG A 127 38.85 -8.19 3.20
N SER A 128 38.55 -6.90 3.34
CA SER A 128 39.16 -5.90 2.45
C SER A 128 39.40 -4.56 3.16
N ARG A 129 40.50 -3.92 2.79
CA ARG A 129 41.20 -2.81 3.45
C ARG A 129 40.44 -1.49 3.32
N TYR A 130 40.16 -0.84 4.45
CA TYR A 130 40.18 0.62 4.53
C TYR A 130 41.46 1.04 5.26
N ARG A 131 42.40 1.59 4.48
CA ARG A 131 43.61 2.26 4.96
C ARG A 131 43.16 3.56 5.62
N VAL A 132 43.10 3.59 6.95
CA VAL A 132 43.00 4.85 7.70
C VAL A 132 44.40 5.24 8.12
N GLY A 133 44.97 6.23 7.44
CA GLY A 133 46.17 6.91 7.89
C GLY A 133 45.84 7.77 9.10
N MET A 134 46.26 7.35 10.29
CA MET A 134 46.35 8.22 11.47
C MET A 134 47.75 8.85 11.50
N THR A 135 47.87 10.04 10.92
CA THR A 135 48.76 11.10 11.43
C THR A 135 48.20 11.50 12.81
N GLY A 136 48.91 11.40 13.93
CA GLY A 136 50.23 11.97 14.20
C GLY A 136 50.04 13.33 14.88
N TYR A 137 50.07 13.33 16.21
CA TYR A 137 50.28 14.44 17.18
C TYR A 137 50.40 15.89 16.67
N GLY A 138 49.73 16.84 17.37
CA GLY A 138 50.21 18.23 17.36
C GLY A 138 49.28 19.31 17.93
N SER A 139 49.44 19.58 19.22
CA SER A 139 49.50 20.91 19.86
C SER A 139 48.31 21.89 19.84
N ASN A 140 47.84 22.19 21.06
CA ASN A 140 47.21 23.45 21.44
C ASN A 140 48.17 24.64 21.23
N SER A 141 47.66 25.73 20.64
CA SER A 141 48.13 27.11 20.88
C SER A 141 47.03 28.10 20.46
N THR A 142 46.41 28.76 21.44
CA THR A 142 45.63 29.99 21.25
C THR A 142 46.52 31.18 21.54
N ASN A 143 46.78 32.03 20.55
CA ASN A 143 47.42 33.33 20.74
C ASN A 143 46.39 34.34 21.29
N PHE A 144 46.72 34.94 22.43
CA PHE A 144 46.39 36.33 22.81
C PHE A 144 47.62 36.92 23.49
#